data_AF-A0A8H6JZX7-F1
#
_entry.id   AF-A0A8H6JZX7-F1
#
_cell.length_a   1.000
_cell.length_b   1.000
_cell.length_c   1.000
_cell.angle_alpha   90.00
_cell.angle_beta   90.00
_cell.angle_gamma   90.00
#
_symmetry.space_group_name_H-M   'P 1'
#
loop_
_entity.id
_entity.type
_entity.pdbx_description
1 polymer ?
#
loop_
_entity_poly.entity_id
_entity_poly.type
_entity_poly.pdbx_seq_one_letter_code
_entity_poly.pdbx_strand_id
1 'polypeptide(L)'
;MADSNFEVRHALLSMVEDDINIKHDDHHMLWTSLFIERIFKFEHTRPQFWIMDAIDECSKGLQALVSMLSNIDCRFPARILLTSRPGGQVGRNLALERTRFAEIVTGEEGSLEDIELFVKARCLQTSDDSYQEMQGLVADILTKSNGSFLWASLTISNLENAYSIEDKQDILRQIPPKMEKLYSRILALISESPSSDLAKL
;
A
#
# COMPACT_ATOMS: atom_id res chain seq x y z
N MET A 1 8.12 20.74 -4.75
CA MET A 1 9.22 20.95 -5.72
C MET A 1 9.05 22.25 -6.49
N ALA A 2 8.09 22.38 -7.41
CA ALA A 2 7.89 23.61 -8.17
C ALA A 2 7.41 24.80 -7.33
N ASP A 3 6.58 24.57 -6.32
CA ASP A 3 6.11 25.65 -5.43
C ASP A 3 7.26 26.34 -4.68
N SER A 4 8.25 25.54 -4.28
CA SER A 4 9.40 25.95 -3.47
C SER A 4 10.65 26.36 -4.26
N ASN A 5 10.68 26.16 -5.59
CA ASN A 5 11.84 26.42 -6.43
C ASN A 5 11.40 27.21 -7.67
N PHE A 6 11.80 28.49 -7.74
CA PHE A 6 11.36 29.43 -8.76
C PHE A 6 11.82 29.00 -10.15
N GLU A 7 13.05 28.52 -10.26
CA GLU A 7 13.66 28.09 -11.52
C GLU A 7 12.93 26.89 -12.10
N VAL A 8 12.61 25.90 -11.26
CA VAL A 8 11.79 24.76 -11.65
C VAL A 8 10.41 25.21 -12.09
N ARG A 9 9.74 26.08 -11.32
CA ARG A 9 8.41 26.59 -11.70
C ARG A 9 8.43 27.32 -13.03
N HIS A 10 9.41 28.20 -13.24
CA HIS A 10 9.54 28.94 -14.49
C HIS A 10 9.83 28.02 -15.67
N ALA A 11 10.69 27.01 -15.51
CA ALA A 11 10.95 26.03 -16.54
C ALA A 11 9.74 25.15 -16.87
N LEU A 12 8.86 24.86 -15.89
CA LEU A 12 7.61 24.15 -16.15
C LEU A 12 6.60 25.02 -16.89
N LEU A 13 6.51 26.32 -16.56
CA LEU A 13 5.64 27.26 -17.27
C LEU A 13 6.08 27.45 -18.72
N SER A 14 7.38 27.58 -18.97
CA SER A 14 7.90 27.70 -20.34
C SER A 14 7.53 26.48 -21.18
N MET A 15 7.50 25.28 -20.59
CA MET A 15 7.12 24.05 -21.29
C MET A 15 5.67 24.07 -21.77
N VAL A 16 4.78 24.73 -21.01
CA VAL A 16 3.37 24.93 -21.39
C VAL A 16 3.25 26.01 -22.47
N GLU A 17 4.05 27.08 -22.37
CA GLU A 17 4.09 28.15 -23.37
C GLU A 17 4.62 27.65 -24.74
N ASP A 18 5.58 26.72 -24.72
CA ASP A 18 6.19 26.11 -25.91
C ASP A 18 5.32 25.01 -26.57
N ASP A 19 4.08 24.79 -26.07
CA ASP A 19 3.13 23.75 -26.53
C ASP A 19 3.76 22.34 -26.65
N ILE A 20 4.62 21.98 -25.69
CA ILE A 20 5.28 20.68 -25.68
C ILE A 20 4.25 19.60 -25.35
N ASN A 21 3.74 18.95 -26.39
CA ASN A 21 2.77 17.87 -26.26
C ASN A 21 3.48 16.53 -25.98
N ILE A 22 3.45 16.11 -24.72
CA ILE A 22 3.93 14.79 -24.29
C ILE A 22 2.76 13.82 -24.38
N LYS A 23 2.88 12.83 -25.27
CA LYS A 23 1.91 11.73 -25.33
C LYS A 23 1.94 10.96 -24.02
N HIS A 24 0.77 10.65 -23.48
CA HIS A 24 0.61 9.95 -22.20
C HIS A 24 1.40 8.63 -22.10
N ASP A 25 1.57 7.94 -23.23
CA ASP A 25 2.24 6.63 -23.26
C ASP A 25 3.77 6.71 -23.46
N ASP A 26 4.32 7.92 -23.65
CA ASP A 26 5.76 8.12 -23.84
C ASP A 26 6.44 8.50 -22.51
N HIS A 27 6.57 7.51 -21.64
CA HIS A 27 7.19 7.67 -20.33
C HIS A 27 8.66 8.14 -20.41
N HIS A 28 9.38 7.81 -21.49
CA HIS A 28 10.76 8.23 -21.70
C HIS A 28 10.86 9.72 -22.06
N MET A 29 10.04 10.19 -23.00
CA MET A 29 9.97 11.61 -23.31
C MET A 29 9.50 12.41 -22.10
N LEU A 30 8.51 11.91 -21.35
CA LEU A 30 8.07 12.53 -20.10
C LEU A 30 9.22 12.64 -19.11
N TRP A 31 9.93 11.55 -18.83
CA TRP A 31 11.07 11.56 -17.91
C TRP A 31 12.15 12.54 -18.33
N THR A 32 12.49 12.54 -19.62
CA THR A 32 13.59 13.36 -20.14
C THR A 32 13.24 14.85 -20.11
N SER A 33 12.11 15.23 -20.69
CA SER A 33 11.71 16.64 -20.81
C SER A 33 11.33 17.27 -19.47
N LEU A 34 10.67 16.51 -18.59
CA LEU A 34 10.19 17.03 -17.31
C LEU A 34 11.26 16.91 -16.23
N PHE A 35 11.82 15.71 -16.04
CA PHE A 35 12.71 15.45 -14.92
C PHE A 35 14.16 15.82 -15.25
N ILE A 36 14.73 15.26 -16.32
CA ILE A 36 16.15 15.47 -16.64
C ILE A 36 16.43 16.93 -17.05
N GLU A 37 15.70 17.44 -18.04
CA GLU A 37 15.99 18.73 -18.66
C GLU A 37 15.56 19.94 -17.81
N ARG A 38 14.65 19.74 -16.85
CA ARG A 38 14.06 20.83 -16.06
C ARG A 38 14.24 20.59 -14.58
N ILE A 39 13.56 19.61 -13.99
CA ILE A 39 13.56 19.46 -12.53
C ILE A 39 14.98 19.21 -11.98
N PHE A 40 15.74 18.27 -12.54
CA PHE A 40 17.08 17.90 -12.06
C PHE A 40 18.17 18.86 -12.51
N LYS A 41 17.89 19.72 -13.49
CA LYS A 41 18.86 20.69 -14.03
C LYS A 41 19.18 21.81 -13.03
N PHE A 42 18.23 22.14 -12.16
CA PHE A 42 18.40 23.19 -11.16
C PHE A 42 18.86 22.63 -9.82
N GLU A 43 19.56 23.45 -9.04
CA GLU A 43 19.99 23.06 -7.71
C GLU A 43 18.82 22.98 -6.74
N HIS A 44 18.83 21.93 -5.90
CA HIS A 44 17.84 21.75 -4.84
C HIS A 44 18.53 21.82 -3.50
N THR A 45 18.20 22.85 -2.72
CA THR A 45 18.77 23.07 -1.38
C THR A 45 18.18 22.15 -0.32
N ARG A 46 17.06 21.48 -0.63
CA ARG A 46 16.35 20.58 0.29
C ARG A 46 16.26 19.17 -0.30
N PRO A 47 16.37 18.11 0.53
CA PRO A 47 16.15 16.74 0.09
C PRO A 47 14.70 16.55 -0.38
N GLN A 48 14.55 15.75 -1.44
CA GLN A 48 13.24 15.44 -2.03
C GLN A 48 12.86 14.01 -1.67
N PHE A 49 11.75 13.85 -0.96
CA PHE A 49 11.28 12.54 -0.53
C PHE A 49 10.17 12.05 -1.46
N TRP A 50 10.38 10.90 -2.08
CA TRP A 50 9.41 10.28 -2.97
C TRP A 50 8.97 8.95 -2.38
N ILE A 51 7.66 8.78 -2.23
CA ILE A 51 7.05 7.54 -1.75
C ILE A 51 6.22 6.99 -2.89
N MET A 52 6.58 5.80 -3.37
CA MET A 52 5.84 5.09 -4.40
C MET A 52 5.25 3.84 -3.80
N ASP A 53 3.93 3.82 -3.66
CA ASP A 53 3.20 2.72 -3.06
C ASP A 53 2.86 1.64 -4.10
N ALA A 54 3.00 0.38 -3.71
CA ALA A 54 2.70 -0.81 -4.50
C ALA A 54 3.27 -0.78 -5.92
N ILE A 55 4.58 -0.51 -6.04
CA ILE A 55 5.24 -0.35 -7.36
C ILE A 55 5.18 -1.64 -8.20
N ASP A 56 4.95 -2.81 -7.60
CA ASP A 56 4.75 -4.08 -8.29
C ASP A 56 3.45 -4.13 -9.12
N GLU A 57 2.48 -3.26 -8.85
CA GLU A 57 1.27 -3.11 -9.68
C GLU A 57 1.56 -2.40 -11.02
N CYS A 58 2.77 -1.83 -11.19
CA CYS A 58 3.25 -1.22 -12.43
C CYS A 58 3.66 -2.27 -13.49
N SER A 59 2.68 -3.02 -13.98
CA SER A 59 2.90 -4.22 -14.83
C SER A 59 3.71 -4.01 -16.12
N LYS A 60 3.56 -2.87 -16.81
CA LYS A 60 4.20 -2.62 -18.12
C LYS A 60 5.43 -1.71 -18.08
N GLY A 61 5.61 -0.95 -17.01
CA GLY A 61 6.61 0.12 -16.92
C GLY A 61 7.66 -0.07 -15.82
N LEU A 62 7.54 -1.11 -14.98
CA LEU A 62 8.38 -1.25 -13.79
C LEU A 62 9.88 -1.22 -14.09
N GLN A 63 10.35 -1.94 -15.11
CA GLN A 63 11.77 -1.96 -15.44
C GLN A 63 12.28 -0.59 -15.89
N ALA A 64 11.53 0.09 -16.76
CA ALA A 64 11.88 1.43 -17.23
C ALA A 64 11.87 2.43 -16.08
N LEU A 65 10.86 2.37 -15.20
CA LEU A 65 10.77 3.21 -14.02
C LEU A 65 11.96 2.97 -13.08
N VAL A 66 12.29 1.73 -12.76
CA VAL A 66 13.47 1.42 -11.91
C VAL A 66 14.74 1.97 -12.57
N SER A 67 14.94 1.76 -13.86
CA SER A 67 16.09 2.29 -14.60
C SER A 67 16.17 3.83 -14.53
N MET A 68 15.03 4.51 -14.70
CA MET A 68 14.93 5.97 -14.57
C MET A 68 15.32 6.46 -13.17
N LEU A 69 14.81 5.80 -12.12
CA LEU A 69 15.11 6.15 -10.72
C LEU A 69 16.57 5.86 -10.35
N SER A 70 17.11 4.76 -10.85
CA SER A 70 18.51 4.36 -10.64
C SER A 70 19.51 5.33 -11.28
N ASN A 71 19.13 5.97 -12.38
CA ASN A 71 19.96 6.92 -13.13
C ASN A 71 19.72 8.39 -12.76
N ILE A 72 19.05 8.66 -11.64
CA ILE A 72 18.93 10.03 -11.11
C ILE A 72 20.33 10.57 -10.78
N ASP A 73 20.61 11.78 -11.25
CA ASP A 73 21.88 12.47 -11.00
C ASP A 73 22.12 12.65 -9.49
N CYS A 74 23.33 12.34 -9.02
CA CYS A 74 23.70 12.46 -7.61
C CYS A 74 23.63 13.89 -7.06
N ARG A 75 23.62 14.91 -7.93
CA ARG A 75 23.38 16.31 -7.58
C ARG A 75 21.96 16.57 -7.12
N PHE A 76 21.00 15.73 -7.53
CA PHE A 76 19.63 15.82 -7.09
C PHE A 76 19.45 15.02 -5.78
N PRO A 77 19.12 15.67 -4.64
CA PRO A 77 19.10 15.01 -3.34
C PRO A 77 17.80 14.20 -3.12
N ALA A 78 17.57 13.18 -3.95
CA ALA A 78 16.40 12.31 -3.87
C ALA A 78 16.53 11.28 -2.74
N ARG A 79 15.44 11.04 -2.02
CA ARG A 79 15.28 9.95 -1.05
C ARG A 79 14.00 9.20 -1.40
N ILE A 80 14.14 7.99 -1.88
CA ILE A 80 13.05 7.23 -2.48
C ILE A 80 12.71 6.06 -1.56
N LEU A 81 11.44 5.97 -1.18
CA LEU A 81 10.85 4.81 -0.53
C LEU A 81 9.91 4.13 -1.51
N LEU A 82 10.15 2.85 -1.77
CA LEU A 82 9.31 2.00 -2.60
C LEU A 82 8.67 0.95 -1.71
N THR A 83 7.37 0.73 -1.87
CA THR A 83 6.69 -0.43 -1.28
C THR A 83 6.32 -1.40 -2.39
N SER A 84 6.42 -2.70 -2.10
CA SER A 84 6.00 -3.76 -3.00
C SER A 84 5.72 -5.05 -2.24
N ARG A 85 5.01 -5.98 -2.87
CA ARG A 85 4.92 -7.36 -2.35
C ARG A 85 6.30 -8.05 -2.36
N PRO A 86 6.57 -8.94 -1.39
CA PRO A 86 7.80 -9.73 -1.37
C PRO A 86 7.86 -10.66 -2.59
N GLY A 87 9.09 -11.00 -3.01
CA GLY A 87 9.32 -11.87 -4.18
C GLY A 87 9.01 -11.24 -5.54
N GLY A 88 8.72 -9.94 -5.58
CA GLY A 88 8.46 -9.19 -6.81
C GLY A 88 9.72 -8.92 -7.65
N GLN A 89 9.51 -8.28 -8.81
CA GLN A 89 10.59 -7.94 -9.76
C GLN A 89 11.43 -6.72 -9.34
N VAL A 90 11.00 -6.00 -8.31
CA VAL A 90 11.59 -4.71 -7.90
C VAL A 90 13.04 -4.88 -7.46
N GLY A 91 13.30 -5.74 -6.46
CA GLY A 91 14.65 -5.99 -5.97
C GLY A 91 15.60 -6.51 -7.05
N ARG A 92 15.09 -7.37 -7.95
CA ARG A 92 15.85 -7.87 -9.10
C ARG A 92 16.24 -6.74 -10.06
N ASN A 93 15.30 -5.86 -10.40
CA ASN A 93 15.56 -4.74 -11.31
C ASN A 93 16.55 -3.74 -10.68
N LEU A 94 16.42 -3.45 -9.38
CA LEU A 94 17.36 -2.58 -8.67
C LEU A 94 18.78 -3.17 -8.64
N ALA A 95 18.89 -4.49 -8.46
CA ALA A 95 20.17 -5.19 -8.50
C ALA A 95 20.81 -5.17 -9.90
N LEU A 96 20.00 -5.34 -10.96
CA LEU A 96 20.47 -5.23 -12.36
C LEU A 96 21.03 -3.85 -12.67
N GLU A 97 20.37 -2.79 -12.19
CA GLU A 97 20.81 -1.40 -12.30
C GLU A 97 21.92 -1.03 -11.30
N ARG A 98 22.44 -2.01 -10.53
CA ARG A 98 23.51 -1.83 -9.52
C ARG A 98 23.20 -0.72 -8.51
N THR A 99 21.91 -0.50 -8.25
CA THR A 99 21.45 0.55 -7.34
C THR A 99 21.61 0.07 -5.91
N ARG A 100 22.10 0.94 -5.03
CA ARG A 100 22.17 0.66 -3.59
C ARG A 100 20.81 0.92 -2.98
N PHE A 101 20.25 -0.08 -2.32
CA PHE A 101 18.99 0.05 -1.59
C PHE A 101 19.07 -0.69 -0.25
N ALA A 102 18.22 -0.30 0.69
CA ALA A 102 17.94 -1.05 1.89
C ALA A 102 16.56 -1.68 1.74
N GLU A 103 16.45 -2.97 2.01
CA GLU A 103 15.19 -3.70 1.96
C GLU A 103 14.70 -3.94 3.39
N ILE A 104 13.42 -3.65 3.62
CA ILE A 104 12.73 -3.96 4.86
C ILE A 104 11.61 -4.91 4.49
N VAL A 105 11.74 -6.17 4.88
CA VAL A 105 10.69 -7.18 4.69
C VAL A 105 9.79 -7.20 5.92
N THR A 106 8.49 -7.04 5.71
CA THR A 106 7.48 -7.09 6.76
C THR A 106 6.62 -8.34 6.63
N GLY A 107 6.33 -9.03 7.73
CA GLY A 107 5.24 -10.02 7.80
C GLY A 107 5.63 -11.51 7.83
N GLU A 108 6.92 -11.88 7.80
CA GLU A 108 7.32 -13.31 7.80
C GLU A 108 7.44 -13.92 9.21
N GLU A 109 7.97 -13.18 10.19
CA GLU A 109 8.14 -13.64 11.58
C GLU A 109 7.66 -12.54 12.54
N GLY A 110 6.67 -12.84 13.38
CA GLY A 110 6.05 -11.90 14.33
C GLY A 110 4.62 -11.48 13.98
N SER A 111 4.19 -11.58 12.71
CA SER A 111 2.82 -11.20 12.31
C SER A 111 1.75 -11.98 13.07
N LEU A 112 1.96 -13.28 13.33
CA LEU A 112 0.98 -14.09 14.07
C LEU A 112 0.90 -13.70 15.55
N GLU A 113 2.02 -13.38 16.19
CA GLU A 113 2.04 -12.92 17.59
C GLU A 113 1.38 -11.54 17.70
N ASP A 114 1.66 -10.64 16.76
CA ASP A 114 1.05 -9.31 16.69
C ASP A 114 -0.47 -9.42 16.44
N ILE A 115 -0.89 -10.31 15.54
CA ILE A 115 -2.31 -10.60 15.30
C ILE A 115 -2.94 -11.19 16.57
N GLU A 116 -2.26 -12.11 17.26
CA GLU A 116 -2.79 -12.72 18.48
C GLU A 116 -3.01 -11.67 19.57
N LEU A 117 -2.02 -10.81 19.79
CA LEU A 117 -2.10 -9.69 20.74
C LEU A 117 -3.23 -8.73 20.36
N PHE A 118 -3.34 -8.38 19.08
CA PHE A 118 -4.41 -7.53 18.57
C PHE A 118 -5.80 -8.14 18.79
N VAL A 119 -5.98 -9.42 18.46
CA VAL A 119 -7.25 -10.14 18.61
C VAL A 119 -7.63 -10.25 20.08
N LYS A 120 -6.69 -10.67 20.95
CA LYS A 120 -6.92 -10.74 22.39
C LYS A 120 -7.33 -9.38 22.96
N ALA A 121 -6.62 -8.31 22.61
CA ALA A 121 -6.92 -6.98 23.11
C ALA A 121 -8.33 -6.49 22.74
N ARG A 122 -8.83 -6.84 21.55
CA ARG A 122 -10.18 -6.48 21.08
C ARG A 122 -11.27 -7.40 21.66
N CYS A 123 -11.01 -8.70 21.76
CA CYS A 123 -11.99 -9.66 22.30
C CYS A 123 -12.14 -9.55 23.82
N LEU A 124 -11.06 -9.31 24.56
CA LEU A 124 -11.07 -9.19 26.03
C LEU A 124 -11.78 -7.94 26.53
N GLN A 125 -12.05 -6.95 25.67
CA GLN A 125 -12.88 -5.79 26.01
C GLN A 125 -14.37 -6.14 26.10
N THR A 126 -14.80 -7.32 25.63
CA THR A 126 -16.24 -7.59 25.37
C THR A 126 -16.99 -8.50 26.35
N SER A 127 -16.36 -9.22 27.30
CA SER A 127 -17.10 -9.99 28.35
C SER A 127 -16.19 -10.80 29.29
N ASP A 128 -16.55 -10.88 30.58
CA ASP A 128 -15.81 -11.58 31.65
C ASP A 128 -16.11 -13.10 31.75
N ASP A 129 -17.17 -13.60 31.12
CA ASP A 129 -17.78 -14.89 31.52
C ASP A 129 -17.41 -16.15 30.70
N SER A 130 -16.58 -16.09 29.64
CA SER A 130 -16.16 -17.33 28.94
C SER A 130 -14.76 -17.29 28.29
N TYR A 131 -13.74 -17.26 29.14
CA TYR A 131 -12.33 -17.27 28.74
C TYR A 131 -11.95 -18.42 27.78
N GLN A 132 -12.52 -19.63 27.95
CA GLN A 132 -12.22 -20.79 27.09
C GLN A 132 -12.80 -20.65 25.67
N GLU A 133 -14.02 -20.15 25.53
CA GLU A 133 -14.67 -19.96 24.23
C GLU A 133 -14.00 -18.83 23.45
N MET A 134 -13.56 -17.80 24.17
CA MET A 134 -12.77 -16.71 23.60
C MET A 134 -11.43 -17.21 23.06
N GLN A 135 -10.72 -18.09 23.79
CA GLN A 135 -9.47 -18.69 23.30
C GLN A 135 -9.68 -19.49 22.01
N GLY A 136 -10.79 -20.23 21.90
CA GLY A 136 -11.16 -20.94 20.67
C GLY A 136 -11.36 -19.97 19.49
N LEU A 137 -12.06 -18.87 19.71
CA LEU A 137 -12.29 -17.83 18.69
C LEU A 137 -10.96 -17.20 18.22
N VAL A 138 -10.05 -16.89 19.15
CA VAL A 138 -8.73 -16.33 18.82
C VAL A 138 -7.92 -17.31 17.97
N ALA A 139 -7.89 -18.59 18.36
CA ALA A 139 -7.17 -19.63 17.61
C ALA A 139 -7.70 -19.81 16.18
N ASP A 140 -9.03 -19.76 16.02
CA ASP A 140 -9.67 -19.85 14.70
C ASP A 140 -9.34 -18.64 13.82
N ILE A 141 -9.35 -17.43 14.38
CA ILE A 141 -8.98 -16.20 13.67
C ILE A 141 -7.51 -16.26 13.24
N LEU A 142 -6.60 -16.68 14.13
CA LEU A 142 -5.19 -16.80 13.81
C LEU A 142 -4.95 -17.78 12.65
N THR A 143 -5.56 -18.96 12.74
CA THR A 143 -5.44 -20.00 11.73
C THR A 143 -5.97 -19.53 10.37
N LYS A 144 -7.14 -18.86 10.36
CA LYS A 144 -7.75 -18.37 9.12
C LYS A 144 -7.08 -17.13 8.55
N SER A 145 -6.53 -16.26 9.40
CA SER A 145 -5.82 -15.05 8.97
C SER A 145 -4.57 -15.38 8.17
N ASN A 146 -3.92 -16.52 8.45
CA ASN A 146 -2.70 -16.97 7.79
C ASN A 146 -1.64 -15.86 7.70
N GLY A 147 -1.45 -15.12 8.79
CA GLY A 147 -0.51 -13.99 8.87
C GLY A 147 -0.99 -12.68 8.25
N SER A 148 -2.23 -12.61 7.76
CA SER A 148 -2.84 -11.38 7.23
C SER A 148 -3.50 -10.56 8.33
N PHE A 149 -2.81 -9.51 8.78
CA PHE A 149 -3.35 -8.59 9.78
C PHE A 149 -4.63 -7.90 9.32
N LEU A 150 -4.71 -7.56 8.02
CA LEU A 150 -5.90 -6.95 7.43
C LEU A 150 -7.11 -7.89 7.45
N TRP A 151 -6.90 -9.19 7.20
CA TRP A 151 -7.96 -10.18 7.34
C TRP A 151 -8.47 -10.23 8.78
N ALA A 152 -7.55 -10.26 9.75
CA ALA A 152 -7.89 -10.32 11.17
C ALA A 152 -8.65 -9.05 11.63
N SER A 153 -8.22 -7.86 11.22
CA SER A 153 -8.88 -6.60 11.60
C SER A 153 -10.29 -6.46 11.03
N LEU A 154 -10.48 -6.84 9.77
CA LEU A 154 -11.82 -6.85 9.15
C LEU A 154 -12.73 -7.90 9.80
N THR A 155 -12.18 -9.06 10.13
CA THR A 155 -12.91 -10.11 10.84
C THR A 155 -13.38 -9.64 12.20
N ILE A 156 -12.49 -9.09 13.03
CA ILE A 156 -12.88 -8.53 14.34
C ILE A 156 -13.95 -7.44 14.18
N SER A 157 -13.78 -6.52 13.23
CA SER A 157 -14.75 -5.44 13.01
C SER A 157 -16.15 -5.98 12.66
N ASN A 158 -16.23 -7.09 11.92
CA ASN A 158 -17.49 -7.77 11.65
C ASN A 158 -18.07 -8.45 12.91
N LEU A 159 -17.21 -8.99 13.77
CA LEU A 159 -17.60 -9.67 15.01
C LEU A 159 -18.02 -8.69 16.12
N GLU A 160 -17.56 -7.44 16.10
CA GLU A 160 -17.98 -6.39 17.03
C GLU A 160 -19.49 -6.09 16.94
N ASN A 161 -20.14 -6.40 15.81
CA ASN A 161 -21.59 -6.23 15.63
C ASN A 161 -22.43 -7.38 16.21
N ALA A 162 -21.81 -8.44 16.72
CA ALA A 162 -22.51 -9.61 17.24
C ALA A 162 -22.68 -9.58 18.76
N TYR A 163 -23.88 -9.94 19.22
CA TYR A 163 -24.28 -9.84 20.62
C TYR A 163 -23.89 -11.06 21.47
N SER A 164 -23.78 -12.25 20.88
CA SER A 164 -23.37 -13.48 21.56
C SER A 164 -22.09 -14.09 20.99
N ILE A 165 -21.47 -15.01 21.74
CA ILE A 165 -20.27 -15.73 21.31
C ILE A 165 -20.63 -16.76 20.23
N GLU A 166 -21.81 -17.37 20.32
CA GLU A 166 -22.31 -18.28 19.28
C GLU A 166 -22.52 -17.53 17.96
N ASP A 167 -23.09 -16.31 18.00
CA ASP A 167 -23.22 -15.45 16.82
C ASP A 167 -21.85 -15.11 16.22
N LYS A 168 -20.85 -14.81 17.08
CA LYS A 168 -19.47 -14.54 16.63
C LYS A 168 -18.86 -15.75 15.94
N GLN A 169 -19.04 -16.96 16.48
CA GLN A 169 -18.56 -18.18 15.86
C GLN A 169 -19.23 -18.45 14.51
N ASP A 170 -20.55 -18.24 14.41
CA ASP A 170 -21.28 -18.44 13.16
C ASP A 170 -20.89 -17.43 12.09
N ILE A 171 -20.70 -16.16 12.45
CA ILE A 171 -20.14 -15.15 11.54
C ILE A 171 -18.75 -15.56 11.06
N LEU A 172 -17.88 -16.00 11.98
CA LEU A 172 -16.51 -16.42 11.65
C LEU A 172 -16.50 -17.64 10.71
N ARG A 173 -17.45 -18.58 10.83
CA ARG A 173 -17.61 -19.71 9.91
C ARG A 173 -17.98 -19.27 8.50
N GLN A 174 -18.77 -18.20 8.37
CA GLN A 174 -19.18 -17.65 7.08
C GLN A 174 -18.12 -16.74 6.44
N ILE A 175 -17.11 -16.28 7.20
CA ILE A 175 -16.04 -15.43 6.67
C ILE A 175 -15.08 -16.30 5.83
N PRO A 176 -14.90 -15.97 4.54
CA PRO A 176 -14.00 -16.72 3.68
C PRO A 176 -12.53 -16.45 4.07
N PRO A 177 -11.66 -17.48 4.03
CA PRO A 177 -10.24 -17.32 4.35
C PRO A 177 -9.47 -16.52 3.31
N LYS A 178 -10.02 -16.37 2.09
CA LYS A 178 -9.38 -15.59 1.01
C LYS A 178 -9.79 -14.12 1.07
N MET A 179 -8.80 -13.23 1.00
CA MET A 179 -9.01 -11.78 1.03
C MET A 179 -9.93 -11.29 -0.09
N GLU A 180 -9.83 -11.79 -1.33
CA GLU A 180 -10.68 -11.31 -2.42
C GLU A 180 -12.16 -11.57 -2.11
N LYS A 181 -12.48 -12.75 -1.58
CA LYS A 181 -13.85 -13.12 -1.22
C LYS A 181 -14.37 -12.32 -0.02
N LEU A 182 -13.49 -12.00 0.93
CA LEU A 182 -13.83 -11.14 2.07
C LEU A 182 -14.21 -9.75 1.58
N TYR A 183 -13.41 -9.16 0.69
CA TYR A 183 -13.72 -7.88 0.06
C TYR A 183 -15.01 -7.91 -0.74
N SER A 184 -15.23 -8.91 -1.60
CA SER A 184 -16.50 -9.04 -2.33
C SER A 184 -17.70 -9.07 -1.40
N ARG A 185 -17.60 -9.77 -0.25
CA ARG A 185 -18.66 -9.82 0.75
C ARG A 185 -18.88 -8.46 1.42
N ILE A 186 -17.81 -7.77 1.83
CA ILE A 186 -17.92 -6.44 2.44
C ILE A 186 -18.56 -5.45 1.47
N LEU A 187 -18.16 -5.48 0.20
CA LEU A 187 -18.75 -4.63 -0.85
C LEU A 187 -20.23 -4.96 -1.08
N ALA A 188 -20.61 -6.25 -1.07
CA ALA A 188 -22.01 -6.65 -1.15
C ALA A 188 -22.82 -6.12 0.06
N LEU A 189 -22.31 -6.27 1.28
CA LEU A 189 -22.95 -5.74 2.49
C LEU A 189 -23.11 -4.21 2.46
N ILE A 190 -22.12 -3.49 1.95
CA ILE A 190 -22.20 -2.04 1.75
C ILE A 190 -23.28 -1.70 0.70
N SER A 191 -23.36 -2.45 -0.39
CA SER A 191 -24.35 -2.22 -1.44
C SER A 191 -25.79 -2.50 -1.01
N GLU A 192 -25.97 -3.42 -0.05
CA GLU A 192 -27.27 -3.79 0.53
C GLU A 192 -27.66 -2.88 1.71
N SER A 193 -26.75 -2.05 2.21
CA SER A 193 -26.99 -1.12 3.30
C SER A 193 -27.83 0.09 2.84
N PRO A 194 -28.75 0.63 3.66
CA PRO A 194 -29.56 1.81 3.33
C PRO A 194 -28.74 3.10 3.04
N SER A 195 -27.44 3.08 3.30
CA SER A 195 -26.50 4.16 2.95
C SER A 195 -25.87 4.02 1.56
N SER A 196 -26.31 3.06 0.73
CA SER A 196 -25.74 2.79 -0.61
C SER A 196 -25.82 3.98 -1.57
N ASP A 197 -26.73 4.93 -1.34
CA ASP A 197 -26.81 6.18 -2.09
C ASP A 197 -25.66 7.16 -1.81
N LEU A 198 -24.95 7.01 -0.69
CA LEU A 198 -23.76 7.82 -0.36
C LEU A 198 -22.44 7.20 -0.87
N ALA A 199 -22.47 5.93 -1.28
CA ALA A 199 -21.28 5.18 -1.71
C ALA A 199 -21.11 5.12 -3.25
N LYS A 200 -21.93 5.85 -4.00
CA LYS A 200 -21.77 6.04 -5.44
C LYS A 200 -20.69 7.11 -5.67
N LEU A 201 -19.48 6.66 -6.01
CA LEU A 201 -18.45 7.49 -6.66
C LEU A 201 -18.89 7.86 -8.08
#